data_AF-A0A351IT58-F1
#
_entry.id   AF-A0A351IT58-F1
#
_cell.length_a   1.000
_cell.length_b   1.000
_cell.length_c   1.000
_cell.angle_alpha   90.00
_cell.angle_beta   90.00
_cell.angle_gamma   90.00
#
_symmetry.space_group_name_H-M   'P 1'
#
loop_
_entity.id
_entity.type
_entity.pdbx_description
1 polymer ?
#
loop_
_entity_poly.entity_id
_entity_poly.type
_entity_poly.pdbx_seq_one_letter_code
_entity_poly.pdbx_strand_id
1 'polypeptide(L)'
;MPDSDAQMPLVEHLEELRRRLILAVAAIAVGAVACWILYPQILELLLQPYCQIRGSGSVSNAFGDGCELLVTDPLEPFGVRMMVAGYGGVALAMPVLLWQAWRFVVPGLQAGERRWAIPFVVVGVLLFATGCGLAYWSIPRALDFLIGIGGPDLVSVFSPSKYLGFVVKMMLAFG
;
A
#
# COMPACT_ATOMS: atom_id res chain seq x y z
N MET A 1 11.14 -30.29 -44.27
CA MET A 1 11.32 -29.17 -43.32
C MET A 1 10.13 -28.26 -43.53
N PRO A 2 9.22 -28.14 -42.55
CA PRO A 2 9.40 -27.10 -41.52
C PRO A 2 8.76 -27.43 -40.15
N ASP A 3 9.38 -27.01 -39.04
CA ASP A 3 8.73 -26.80 -37.73
C ASP A 3 9.66 -25.89 -36.91
N SER A 4 9.52 -24.58 -37.05
CA SER A 4 10.32 -23.60 -36.29
C SER A 4 9.67 -22.22 -36.27
N ASP A 5 8.38 -22.16 -35.90
CA ASP A 5 7.64 -20.88 -35.83
C ASP A 5 6.77 -20.73 -34.56
N ALA A 6 7.06 -21.49 -33.48
CA ALA A 6 6.24 -21.46 -32.26
C ALA A 6 7.01 -21.59 -30.94
N GLN A 7 8.29 -21.21 -30.91
CA GLN A 7 9.04 -21.07 -29.65
C GLN A 7 9.88 -19.81 -29.69
N MET A 8 9.38 -18.71 -29.11
CA MET A 8 10.28 -17.63 -28.70
C MET A 8 11.31 -18.25 -27.74
N PRO A 9 12.61 -18.04 -27.93
CA PRO A 9 13.62 -18.57 -27.03
C PRO A 9 13.39 -18.05 -25.61
N LEU A 10 13.44 -18.93 -24.61
CA LEU A 10 13.26 -18.60 -23.18
C LEU A 10 14.13 -17.41 -22.73
N VAL A 11 15.27 -17.21 -23.39
CA VAL A 11 16.20 -16.10 -23.17
C VAL A 11 15.56 -14.75 -23.49
N GLU A 12 14.78 -14.66 -24.56
CA GLU A 12 14.13 -13.43 -25.01
C GLU A 12 12.94 -13.05 -24.08
N HIS A 13 12.27 -14.06 -23.52
CA HIS A 13 11.23 -13.85 -22.50
C HIS A 13 11.81 -13.34 -21.16
N LEU A 14 13.00 -13.81 -20.78
CA LEU A 14 13.71 -13.32 -19.58
C LEU A 14 14.23 -11.89 -19.75
N GLU A 15 14.68 -11.52 -20.95
CA GLU A 15 15.11 -10.16 -21.25
C GLU A 15 13.95 -9.18 -21.19
N GLU A 16 12.77 -9.59 -21.66
CA GLU A 16 11.55 -8.82 -21.54
C GLU A 16 11.09 -8.64 -20.08
N LEU A 17 11.21 -9.69 -19.25
CA LEU A 17 10.92 -9.62 -17.81
C LEU A 17 11.83 -8.60 -17.11
N ARG A 18 13.14 -8.60 -17.41
CA ARG A 18 14.10 -7.67 -16.80
C ARG A 18 13.74 -6.22 -17.10
N ARG A 19 13.45 -5.91 -18.38
CA ARG A 19 13.08 -4.56 -18.79
C ARG A 19 11.79 -4.09 -18.11
N ARG A 20 10.79 -4.97 -17.99
CA ARG A 20 9.54 -4.68 -17.29
C ARG A 20 9.74 -4.47 -15.79
N LEU A 21 10.56 -5.30 -15.16
CA LEU A 21 10.90 -5.17 -13.74
C LEU A 21 11.57 -3.83 -13.45
N ILE A 22 12.50 -3.38 -14.30
CA ILE A 22 13.16 -2.06 -14.14
C ILE A 22 12.12 -0.94 -14.22
N LEU A 23 11.19 -0.99 -15.17
CA LEU A 23 10.11 0.00 -15.28
C LEU A 23 9.17 -0.02 -14.08
N ALA A 24 8.85 -1.20 -13.56
CA ALA A 24 8.03 -1.37 -12.35
C ALA A 24 8.72 -0.77 -11.11
N VAL A 25 10.01 -1.07 -10.91
CA VAL A 25 10.80 -0.50 -9.81
C VAL A 25 10.93 1.01 -9.96
N ALA A 26 11.14 1.53 -11.18
CA ALA A 26 11.19 2.95 -11.43
C ALA A 26 9.85 3.64 -11.10
N ALA A 27 8.72 3.02 -11.47
CA ALA A 27 7.39 3.53 -11.12
C ALA A 27 7.16 3.56 -9.60
N ILE A 28 7.57 2.52 -8.87
CA ILE A 28 7.51 2.48 -7.40
C ILE A 28 8.40 3.57 -6.81
N ALA A 29 9.61 3.78 -7.32
CA ALA A 29 10.53 4.81 -6.84
C ALA A 29 9.94 6.22 -7.03
N VAL A 30 9.34 6.50 -8.20
CA VAL A 30 8.66 7.78 -8.47
C VAL A 30 7.45 7.95 -7.55
N GLY A 31 6.65 6.90 -7.36
CA GLY A 31 5.54 6.90 -6.41
C GLY A 31 6.00 7.15 -4.97
N ALA A 32 7.12 6.56 -4.56
CA ALA A 32 7.66 6.73 -3.22
C ALA A 32 8.15 8.16 -2.98
N VAL A 33 8.80 8.78 -3.97
CA VAL A 33 9.18 10.20 -3.90
C VAL A 33 7.94 11.09 -3.82
N ALA A 34 6.89 10.80 -4.57
CA ALA A 34 5.62 11.54 -4.47
C ALA A 34 4.98 11.40 -3.08
N CYS A 35 4.91 10.19 -2.52
CA CYS A 35 4.42 9.96 -1.15
C CYS A 35 5.31 10.62 -0.09
N TRP A 36 6.63 10.71 -0.31
CA TRP A 36 7.53 11.39 0.60
C TRP A 36 7.25 12.89 0.69
N ILE A 37 6.92 13.52 -0.45
CA ILE A 37 6.54 14.94 -0.52
C ILE A 37 5.15 15.14 0.10
N LEU A 38 4.21 14.25 -0.18
CA LEU A 38 2.83 14.27 0.33
C LEU A 38 2.66 13.60 1.71
N TYR A 39 3.77 13.36 2.41
CA TYR A 39 3.75 12.69 3.71
C TYR A 39 2.84 13.35 4.75
N PRO A 40 2.80 14.69 4.94
CA PRO A 40 1.95 15.26 5.98
C PRO A 40 0.46 15.00 5.73
N GLN A 41 0.01 15.10 4.47
CA GLN A 41 -1.38 14.81 4.11
C GLN A 41 -1.74 13.33 4.30
N ILE A 42 -0.80 12.43 3.95
CA ILE A 42 -0.98 10.99 4.15
C ILE A 42 -1.05 10.68 5.65
N LEU A 43 -0.18 11.28 6.45
CA LEU A 43 -0.16 11.07 7.90
C LEU A 43 -1.48 11.49 8.57
N GLU A 44 -2.02 12.66 8.21
CA GLU A 44 -3.33 13.12 8.70
C GLU A 44 -4.45 12.13 8.37
N LEU A 45 -4.49 11.64 7.13
CA LEU A 45 -5.46 10.64 6.69
C LEU A 45 -5.34 9.34 7.50
N LEU A 46 -4.11 8.86 7.73
CA LEU A 46 -3.90 7.62 8.50
C LEU A 46 -4.17 7.80 10.00
N LEU A 47 -4.02 9.01 10.56
CA LEU A 47 -4.29 9.30 11.96
C LEU A 47 -5.77 9.50 12.29
N GLN A 48 -6.57 9.91 11.30
CA GLN A 48 -8.00 10.16 11.47
C GLN A 48 -8.79 9.02 12.15
N PRO A 49 -8.65 7.72 11.78
CA PRO A 49 -9.39 6.64 12.46
C PRO A 49 -8.89 6.40 13.90
N TYR A 50 -7.60 6.67 14.18
CA TYR A 50 -7.07 6.60 15.54
C TYR A 50 -7.64 7.71 16.44
N CYS A 51 -7.71 8.93 15.91
CA CYS A 51 -8.31 10.09 16.57
C CYS A 51 -9.78 9.89 16.91
N GLN A 52 -10.55 9.23 16.03
CA GLN A 52 -11.98 8.99 16.26
C GLN A 52 -12.23 8.09 17.48
N ILE A 53 -11.37 7.08 17.70
CA ILE A 53 -11.51 6.17 18.84
C ILE A 53 -11.12 6.90 20.13
N ARG A 54 -10.01 7.64 20.12
CA ARG A 54 -9.48 8.33 21.31
C ARG A 54 -10.26 9.59 21.69
N GLY A 55 -10.82 10.31 20.72
CA GLY A 55 -11.63 11.52 20.93
C GLY A 55 -12.95 11.30 21.67
N SER A 56 -13.39 10.05 21.84
CA SER A 56 -14.53 9.68 22.69
C SER A 56 -14.16 9.51 24.19
N GLY A 57 -12.87 9.42 24.50
CA GLY A 57 -12.34 9.37 25.86
C GLY A 57 -11.72 10.71 26.22
N SER A 58 -12.41 11.48 27.07
CA SER A 58 -11.92 12.74 27.64
C SER A 58 -10.64 12.51 28.44
N VAL A 59 -9.48 12.59 27.82
CA VAL A 59 -8.19 12.77 28.51
C VAL A 59 -7.57 14.06 28.01
N SER A 60 -8.18 15.15 28.46
CA SER A 60 -7.64 16.49 28.39
C SER A 60 -6.35 16.59 29.22
N ASN A 61 -5.31 17.16 28.62
CA ASN A 61 -4.28 17.99 29.28
C ASN A 61 -3.01 17.33 29.85
N ALA A 62 -2.50 16.24 29.25
CA ALA A 62 -1.11 15.80 29.52
C ALA A 62 -0.22 15.78 28.26
N PHE A 63 -0.80 15.55 27.08
CA PHE A 63 -0.10 15.40 25.80
C PHE A 63 -1.01 15.92 24.67
N GLY A 64 -0.93 17.22 24.37
CA GLY A 64 -1.57 17.87 23.22
C GLY A 64 -3.08 17.62 22.99
N ASP A 65 -3.53 17.80 21.74
CA ASP A 65 -4.93 17.66 21.27
C ASP A 65 -5.46 16.20 21.24
N GLY A 66 -4.94 15.31 22.08
CA GLY A 66 -5.51 13.97 22.29
C GLY A 66 -5.25 12.94 21.17
N CYS A 67 -4.50 13.29 20.13
CA CYS A 67 -4.16 12.44 18.97
C CYS A 67 -2.67 12.13 18.82
N GLU A 68 -1.88 12.25 19.89
CA GLU A 68 -0.43 12.10 19.82
C GLU A 68 -0.02 10.62 19.95
N LEU A 69 0.82 10.18 19.01
CA LEU A 69 1.50 8.88 19.03
C LEU A 69 2.81 9.01 19.82
N LEU A 70 3.13 8.01 20.64
CA LEU A 70 4.35 8.04 21.47
C LEU A 70 5.55 7.57 20.65
N VAL A 71 6.50 8.47 20.41
CA VAL A 71 7.78 8.13 19.79
C VAL A 71 8.67 7.48 20.85
N THR A 72 9.08 6.23 20.61
CA THR A 72 9.96 5.48 21.53
C THR A 72 11.44 5.67 21.20
N ASP A 73 11.75 5.98 19.92
CA ASP A 73 13.12 6.07 19.43
C ASP A 73 13.35 7.34 18.58
N PRO A 74 14.53 7.98 18.67
CA PRO A 74 14.81 9.20 17.91
C PRO A 74 14.81 8.99 16.38
N LEU A 75 15.09 7.77 15.92
CA LEU A 75 15.06 7.40 14.49
C LEU A 75 13.66 6.96 14.02
N GLU A 76 12.70 6.80 14.94
CA GLU A 76 11.38 6.27 14.62
C GLU A 76 10.62 7.12 13.59
N PRO A 77 10.56 8.47 13.71
CA PRO A 77 9.83 9.30 12.75
C PRO A 77 10.41 9.20 11.32
N PHE A 78 11.73 9.09 11.22
CA PHE A 78 12.40 8.90 9.93
C PHE A 78 12.07 7.53 9.31
N GLY A 79 12.14 6.47 10.11
CA GLY A 79 11.79 5.12 9.67
C GLY A 79 10.34 5.00 9.20
N VAL A 80 9.41 5.60 9.96
CA VAL A 80 7.99 5.68 9.58
C VAL A 80 7.80 6.39 8.25
N ARG A 81 8.42 7.56 8.09
CA ARG A 81 8.29 8.33 6.85
C ARG A 81 8.79 7.55 5.65
N MET A 82 9.93 6.86 5.78
CA MET A 82 10.46 5.99 4.74
C MET A 82 9.54 4.81 4.45
N MET A 83 9.00 4.19 5.50
CA MET A 83 8.10 3.05 5.38
C MET A 83 6.80 3.43 4.64
N VAL A 84 6.17 4.54 5.06
CA VAL A 84 4.95 5.08 4.45
C VAL A 84 5.21 5.50 3.01
N ALA A 85 6.33 6.16 2.73
CA ALA A 85 6.71 6.53 1.37
C ALA A 85 6.92 5.31 0.48
N GLY A 86 7.64 4.29 0.96
CA GLY A 86 7.91 3.08 0.19
C GLY A 86 6.64 2.31 -0.16
N TYR A 87 5.83 1.98 0.85
CA TYR A 87 4.59 1.24 0.63
C TYR A 87 3.51 2.08 -0.07
N GLY A 88 3.37 3.37 0.25
CA GLY A 88 2.50 4.29 -0.48
C GLY A 88 2.92 4.43 -1.94
N GLY A 89 4.23 4.42 -2.21
CA GLY A 89 4.77 4.40 -3.57
C GLY A 89 4.39 3.14 -4.35
N VAL A 90 4.38 1.98 -3.69
CA VAL A 90 3.85 0.73 -4.28
C VAL A 90 2.38 0.88 -4.62
N ALA A 91 1.56 1.42 -3.70
CA ALA A 91 0.14 1.66 -3.93
C ALA A 91 -0.11 2.63 -5.10
N LEU A 92 0.63 3.74 -5.20
CA LEU A 92 0.54 4.67 -6.33
C LEU A 92 1.04 4.07 -7.65
N ALA A 93 2.01 3.15 -7.60
CA ALA A 93 2.53 2.48 -8.78
C ALA A 93 1.59 1.37 -9.31
N MET A 94 0.51 1.02 -8.60
CA MET A 94 -0.40 -0.06 -8.98
C MET A 94 -0.91 -0.02 -10.42
N PRO A 95 -1.32 1.13 -11.00
CA PRO A 95 -1.75 1.17 -12.40
C PRO A 95 -0.65 0.71 -13.36
N VAL A 96 0.60 1.09 -13.08
CA VAL A 96 1.76 0.70 -13.87
C VAL A 96 2.11 -0.77 -13.62
N LEU A 97 2.06 -1.23 -12.37
CA LEU A 97 2.34 -2.63 -12.02
C LEU A 97 1.36 -3.59 -12.70
N LEU A 98 0.05 -3.29 -12.65
CA LEU A 98 -0.98 -4.07 -13.32
C LEU A 98 -0.80 -4.06 -14.84
N TRP A 99 -0.44 -2.91 -15.42
CA TRP A 99 -0.16 -2.81 -16.86
C TRP A 99 1.04 -3.66 -17.28
N GLN A 100 2.14 -3.61 -16.53
CA GLN A 100 3.34 -4.40 -16.82
C GLN A 100 3.09 -5.90 -16.59
N ALA A 101 2.35 -6.26 -15.54
CA ALA A 101 1.96 -7.63 -15.24
C ALA A 101 1.10 -8.21 -16.36
N TRP A 102 0.07 -7.49 -16.82
CA TRP A 102 -0.77 -7.94 -17.93
C TRP A 102 0.03 -8.13 -19.21
N ARG A 103 0.88 -7.15 -19.56
CA ARG A 103 1.69 -7.22 -20.78
C ARG A 103 2.68 -8.39 -20.75
N PHE A 104 3.08 -8.85 -19.58
CA PHE A 104 3.88 -10.07 -19.40
C PHE A 104 3.11 -11.36 -19.69
N VAL A 105 1.81 -11.41 -19.39
CA VAL A 105 0.95 -12.58 -19.66
C VAL A 105 0.49 -12.63 -21.13
N VAL A 106 0.22 -11.47 -21.74
CA VAL A 106 -0.24 -11.32 -23.13
C VAL A 106 0.53 -12.10 -24.22
N PRO A 107 1.86 -12.27 -24.22
CA PRO A 107 2.55 -13.04 -25.27
C PRO A 107 2.03 -14.48 -25.43
N GLY A 108 1.34 -15.06 -24.45
CA GLY A 108 0.70 -16.37 -24.55
C GLY A 108 -0.75 -16.38 -25.06
N LEU A 109 -1.37 -15.22 -25.31
CA LEU A 109 -2.80 -15.10 -25.68
C LEU A 109 -3.02 -14.70 -27.16
N GLN A 110 -4.17 -15.10 -27.71
CA GLN A 110 -4.52 -14.83 -29.12
C GLN A 110 -4.65 -13.32 -29.37
N ALA A 111 -4.32 -12.87 -30.59
CA ALA A 111 -4.23 -11.45 -30.95
C ALA A 111 -5.51 -10.63 -30.66
N GLY A 112 -6.69 -11.26 -30.63
CA GLY A 112 -7.97 -10.63 -30.30
C GLY A 112 -8.13 -10.27 -28.81
N GLU A 113 -7.45 -10.97 -27.89
CA GLU A 113 -7.59 -10.77 -26.44
C GLU A 113 -6.75 -9.61 -25.91
N ARG A 114 -5.82 -9.09 -26.72
CA ARG A 114 -4.96 -7.95 -26.36
C ARG A 114 -5.75 -6.69 -26.04
N ARG A 115 -6.98 -6.55 -26.57
CA ARG A 115 -7.89 -5.43 -26.31
C ARG A 115 -8.42 -5.40 -24.86
N TRP A 116 -8.40 -6.53 -24.16
CA TRP A 116 -8.86 -6.62 -22.76
C TRP A 116 -7.85 -6.09 -21.74
N ALA A 117 -6.66 -5.66 -22.18
CA ALA A 117 -5.65 -5.05 -21.32
C ALA A 117 -6.17 -3.82 -20.56
N ILE A 118 -6.83 -2.91 -21.28
CA ILE A 118 -7.33 -1.65 -20.71
C ILE A 118 -8.43 -1.91 -19.66
N PRO A 119 -9.52 -2.65 -19.96
CA PRO A 119 -10.54 -2.90 -18.96
C PRO A 119 -10.00 -3.69 -17.76
N PHE A 120 -9.06 -4.62 -17.96
CA PHE A 120 -8.42 -5.35 -16.86
C PHE A 120 -7.68 -4.40 -15.90
N VAL A 121 -6.84 -3.50 -16.43
CA VAL A 121 -6.08 -2.55 -15.59
C VAL A 121 -7.02 -1.58 -14.89
N VAL A 122 -8.05 -1.07 -15.58
CA VAL A 122 -9.04 -0.17 -14.96
C VAL A 122 -9.78 -0.87 -13.81
N VAL A 123 -10.30 -2.09 -14.05
CA VAL A 123 -10.99 -2.86 -13.00
C VAL A 123 -10.05 -3.22 -11.86
N GLY A 124 -8.80 -3.59 -12.15
CA GLY A 124 -7.79 -3.88 -11.13
C GLY A 124 -7.47 -2.66 -10.26
N VAL A 125 -7.31 -1.47 -10.86
CA VAL A 125 -7.10 -0.23 -10.11
C VAL A 125 -8.33 0.11 -9.25
N LEU A 126 -9.54 -0.07 -9.77
CA LEU A 126 -10.77 0.15 -9.01
C LEU A 126 -10.92 -0.83 -7.85
N LEU A 127 -10.61 -2.10 -8.06
CA LEU A 127 -10.61 -3.13 -7.02
C LEU A 127 -9.57 -2.81 -5.94
N PHE A 128 -8.35 -2.44 -6.35
CA PHE A 128 -7.28 -2.05 -5.42
C PHE A 128 -7.70 -0.84 -4.57
N ALA A 129 -8.26 0.20 -5.20
CA ALA A 129 -8.75 1.38 -4.49
C ALA A 129 -9.90 1.05 -3.53
N THR A 130 -10.81 0.16 -3.94
CA THR A 130 -11.92 -0.30 -3.11
C THR A 130 -11.42 -1.13 -1.93
N GLY A 131 -10.44 -2.01 -2.16
CA GLY A 131 -9.79 -2.81 -1.12
C GLY A 131 -9.06 -1.94 -0.09
N CYS A 132 -8.31 -0.93 -0.55
CA CYS A 132 -7.72 0.08 0.32
C CYS A 132 -8.77 0.84 1.15
N GLY A 133 -9.89 1.24 0.54
CA GLY A 133 -10.99 1.90 1.22
C GLY A 133 -11.67 1.00 2.27
N LEU A 134 -11.88 -0.27 1.95
CA LEU A 134 -12.44 -1.27 2.87
C LEU A 134 -11.49 -1.54 4.04
N ALA A 135 -10.19 -1.66 3.77
CA ALA A 135 -9.18 -1.79 4.81
C ALA A 135 -9.21 -0.58 5.74
N TYR A 136 -9.21 0.64 5.20
CA TYR A 136 -9.28 1.87 5.99
C TYR A 136 -10.52 1.92 6.89
N TRP A 137 -11.69 1.55 6.35
CA TRP A 137 -12.94 1.52 7.10
C TRP A 137 -12.97 0.43 8.19
N SER A 138 -12.22 -0.67 8.02
CA SER A 138 -12.13 -1.77 8.97
C SER A 138 -11.19 -1.49 10.16
N ILE A 139 -10.21 -0.58 10.01
CA ILE A 139 -9.22 -0.23 11.04
C ILE A 139 -9.84 0.01 12.43
N PRO A 140 -10.87 0.87 12.61
CA PRO A 140 -11.40 1.15 13.94
C PRO A 140 -11.97 -0.09 14.62
N ARG A 141 -12.69 -0.94 13.87
CA ARG A 141 -13.22 -2.21 14.39
C ARG A 141 -12.12 -3.18 14.79
N ALA A 142 -11.05 -3.24 14.01
CA ALA A 142 -9.89 -4.05 14.34
C ALA A 142 -9.21 -3.54 15.63
N LEU A 143 -9.04 -2.23 15.78
CA LEU A 143 -8.44 -1.63 16.98
C LEU A 143 -9.30 -1.85 18.22
N ASP A 144 -10.62 -1.65 18.14
CA ASP A 144 -11.56 -1.91 19.25
C ASP A 144 -11.47 -3.37 19.72
N PHE A 145 -11.38 -4.32 18.78
CA PHE A 145 -11.20 -5.73 19.09
C PHE A 145 -9.84 -6.02 19.75
N LEU A 146 -8.75 -5.45 19.23
CA LEU A 146 -7.41 -5.63 19.81
C LEU A 146 -7.31 -5.05 21.22
N ILE A 147 -7.88 -3.86 21.45
CA ILE A 147 -7.93 -3.23 22.78
C ILE A 147 -8.81 -4.05 23.74
N GLY A 148 -9.95 -4.53 23.27
CA GLY A 148 -10.85 -5.37 24.05
C GLY A 148 -10.22 -6.68 24.54
N ILE A 149 -9.29 -7.26 23.76
CA ILE A 149 -8.51 -8.45 24.17
C ILE A 149 -7.49 -8.12 25.26
N GLY A 150 -6.91 -6.92 25.24
CA GLY A 150 -5.87 -6.51 26.20
C GLY A 150 -6.35 -6.42 27.65
N GLY A 151 -7.64 -6.17 27.86
CA GLY A 151 -8.23 -6.01 29.19
C GLY A 151 -8.17 -4.57 29.74
N PRO A 152 -8.94 -4.27 30.80
CA PRO A 152 -9.17 -2.90 31.27
C PRO A 152 -7.96 -2.23 31.96
N ASP A 153 -6.93 -3.00 32.34
CA ASP A 153 -5.75 -2.48 33.05
C ASP A 153 -4.61 -2.00 32.13
N LEU A 154 -4.78 -2.09 30.80
CA LEU A 154 -3.77 -1.66 29.83
C LEU A 154 -4.09 -0.29 29.23
N VAL A 155 -3.25 0.70 29.52
CA VAL A 155 -3.29 2.00 28.84
C VAL A 155 -2.71 1.82 27.43
N SER A 156 -3.58 1.79 26.43
CA SER A 156 -3.21 1.53 25.03
C SER A 156 -2.61 2.76 24.35
N VAL A 157 -1.29 2.94 24.51
CA VAL A 157 -0.50 3.95 23.79
C VAL A 157 0.24 3.26 22.65
N PHE A 158 0.03 3.71 21.41
CA PHE A 158 0.65 3.10 20.23
C PHE A 158 1.83 3.93 19.73
N SER A 159 2.89 3.23 19.30
CA SER A 159 4.02 3.87 18.63
C SER A 159 3.68 4.14 17.15
N PRO A 160 4.18 5.25 16.56
CA PRO A 160 3.96 5.56 15.15
C PRO A 160 4.32 4.43 14.20
N SER A 161 5.44 3.75 14.44
CA SER A 161 5.91 2.65 13.59
C SER A 161 4.98 1.45 13.59
N LYS A 162 4.43 1.10 14.75
CA LYS A 162 3.54 -0.06 14.88
C LYS A 162 2.19 0.25 14.27
N TYR A 163 1.65 1.43 14.56
CA TYR A 163 0.34 1.85 14.07
C TYR A 163 0.33 2.03 12.55
N LEU A 164 1.18 2.92 12.02
CA LEU A 164 1.22 3.21 10.58
C LEU A 164 1.73 1.99 9.80
N GLY A 165 2.65 1.22 10.39
CA GLY A 165 3.07 -0.09 9.92
C GLY A 165 1.92 -1.05 9.66
N PHE A 166 1.04 -1.19 10.65
CA PHE A 166 -0.15 -2.02 10.55
C PHE A 166 -1.11 -1.49 9.48
N VAL A 167 -1.46 -0.21 9.53
CA VAL A 167 -2.44 0.41 8.62
C VAL A 167 -2.01 0.28 7.16
N VAL A 168 -0.78 0.68 6.84
CA VAL A 168 -0.29 0.69 5.46
C VAL A 168 -0.16 -0.73 4.90
N LYS A 169 0.34 -1.68 5.69
CA LYS A 169 0.42 -3.09 5.26
C LYS A 169 -0.97 -3.68 5.05
N MET A 170 -1.92 -3.33 5.89
CA MET A 170 -3.30 -3.80 5.74
C MET A 170 -3.93 -3.22 4.46
N MET A 171 -3.79 -1.93 4.20
CA MET A 171 -4.27 -1.32 2.95
C MET A 171 -3.69 -2.02 1.71
N LEU A 172 -2.38 -2.31 1.70
CA LEU A 172 -1.73 -3.03 0.60
C LEU A 172 -2.09 -4.51 0.50
N ALA A 173 -2.46 -5.15 1.59
CA ALA A 173 -2.83 -6.57 1.58
C ALA A 173 -4.26 -6.78 1.06
N PHE A 174 -5.16 -5.83 1.32
CA PHE A 174 -6.55 -5.87 0.89
C PHE A 174 -6.79 -5.24 -0.48
N GLY A 175 -5.92 -4.32 -0.92
CA GLY A 175 -5.91 -3.77 -2.27
C GLY A 175 -5.23 -4.69 -3.26
#